data_AF-A0A7J4IIW8-F1
#
_entry.id   AF-A0A7J4IIW8-F1
#
_cell.length_a   1.000
_cell.length_b   1.000
_cell.length_c   1.000
_cell.angle_alpha   90.00
_cell.angle_beta   90.00
_cell.angle_gamma   90.00
#
_symmetry.space_group_name_H-M   'P 1'
#
loop_
_entity.id
_entity.type
_entity.pdbx_description
1 polymer ?
#
loop_
_entity_poly.entity_id
_entity_poly.type
_entity_poly.pdbx_seq_one_letter_code
_entity_poly.pdbx_strand_id
1 'polypeptide(L)'
;MAAAVAAAALNLRRVRAEIREATPMSLRDLYRTPELPGENRLRDAQAALDTAVSEAYRYGLPRDLRDLEPLALLLALNQKSAAAEGEGRAIAGPGLPACCDGDGRFCSDDCLRMPAA
;
A
#
# COMPACT_ATOMS: atom_id res chain seq x y z
N MET A 1 7.41 -5.67 9.31
CA MET A 1 6.96 -4.42 8.66
C MET A 1 6.26 -4.71 7.34
N ALA A 2 6.92 -5.34 6.36
CA ALA A 2 6.25 -5.77 5.13
C ALA A 2 5.00 -6.65 5.38
N ALA A 3 5.05 -7.55 6.36
CA ALA A 3 3.90 -8.38 6.73
C ALA A 3 2.70 -7.58 7.26
N ALA A 4 2.95 -6.45 7.93
CA ALA A 4 1.89 -5.56 8.41
C ALA A 4 1.22 -4.84 7.23
N VAL A 5 2.01 -4.41 6.23
CA VAL A 5 1.49 -3.86 4.97
C VAL A 5 0.62 -4.90 4.25
N ALA A 6 1.09 -6.13 4.12
CA ALA A 6 0.33 -7.21 3.49
C ALA A 6 -1.00 -7.49 4.21
N ALA A 7 -0.99 -7.57 5.54
CA ALA A 7 -2.20 -7.77 6.33
C ALA A 7 -3.20 -6.61 6.18
N ALA A 8 -2.72 -5.35 6.23
CA ALA A 8 -3.57 -4.18 6.05
C ALA A 8 -4.15 -4.10 4.63
N ALA A 9 -3.36 -4.43 3.60
CA ALA A 9 -3.80 -4.46 2.21
C ALA A 9 -4.88 -5.52 1.98
N LEU A 10 -4.72 -6.71 2.55
CA LEU A 10 -5.72 -7.77 2.51
C LEU A 10 -7.01 -7.34 3.22
N ASN A 11 -6.90 -6.70 4.39
CA ASN A 11 -8.06 -6.18 5.12
C ASN A 11 -8.83 -5.13 4.30
N LEU A 12 -8.14 -4.17 3.68
CA LEU A 12 -8.76 -3.18 2.79
C LEU A 12 -9.53 -3.84 1.64
N ARG A 13 -8.96 -4.89 1.03
CA ARG A 13 -9.64 -5.66 -0.04
C ARG A 13 -10.89 -6.36 0.47
N ARG A 14 -10.83 -7.00 1.65
CA ARG A 14 -11.97 -7.66 2.29
C ARG A 14 -13.10 -6.68 2.58
N VAL A 15 -12.80 -5.57 3.24
CA VAL A 15 -13.79 -4.50 3.54
C VAL A 15 -14.42 -3.99 2.25
N ARG A 16 -13.63 -3.78 1.19
CA ARG A 16 -14.14 -3.36 -0.12
C ARG A 16 -15.07 -4.39 -0.75
N ALA A 17 -14.76 -5.68 -0.64
CA ALA A 17 -15.61 -6.76 -1.15
C ALA A 17 -16.93 -6.84 -0.38
N GLU A 18 -16.89 -6.82 0.95
CA GLU A 18 -18.07 -6.85 1.82
C GLU A 18 -19.02 -5.69 1.52
N ILE A 19 -18.51 -4.46 1.36
CA ILE A 19 -19.37 -3.30 1.05
C ILE A 19 -19.99 -3.44 -0.36
N ARG A 20 -19.24 -3.96 -1.34
CA ARG A 20 -19.75 -4.20 -2.69
C ARG A 20 -20.79 -5.32 -2.76
N GLU A 21 -20.68 -6.33 -1.89
CA GLU A 21 -21.68 -7.40 -1.79
C GLU A 21 -22.95 -6.90 -1.08
N ALA A 22 -22.79 -6.04 -0.08
CA ALA A 22 -23.89 -5.48 0.69
C ALA A 22 -24.63 -4.33 -0.02
N THR A 23 -24.04 -3.71 -1.05
CA THR A 23 -24.59 -2.50 -1.68
C THR A 23 -24.43 -2.51 -3.21
N PRO A 24 -25.37 -1.91 -3.97
CA PRO A 24 -25.27 -1.81 -5.42
C PRO A 24 -24.27 -0.73 -5.90
N MET A 25 -23.38 -0.24 -5.02
CA MET A 25 -22.45 0.84 -5.34
C MET A 25 -21.39 0.40 -6.34
N SER A 26 -21.10 1.27 -7.32
CA SER A 26 -19.89 1.11 -8.13
C SER A 26 -18.64 1.37 -7.26
N LEU A 27 -17.46 0.92 -7.72
CA LEU A 27 -16.21 1.27 -7.05
C LEU A 27 -16.03 2.79 -6.92
N ARG A 28 -16.48 3.55 -7.92
CA ARG A 28 -16.41 5.02 -7.89
C ARG A 28 -17.27 5.58 -6.77
N ASP A 29 -18.50 5.09 -6.61
CA ASP A 29 -19.40 5.55 -5.56
C ASP A 29 -18.84 5.17 -4.18
N LEU A 30 -18.32 3.95 -4.06
CA LEU A 30 -17.67 3.47 -2.85
C LEU A 30 -16.52 4.39 -2.40
N TYR A 31 -15.64 4.81 -3.31
CA TYR A 31 -14.51 5.69 -2.98
C TYR A 31 -14.90 7.16 -2.77
N ARG A 32 -16.15 7.56 -3.04
CA ARG A 32 -16.68 8.86 -2.61
C ARG A 32 -17.19 8.83 -1.17
N THR A 33 -17.54 7.65 -0.63
CA THR A 33 -18.07 7.54 0.74
C THR A 33 -17.12 8.03 1.84
N PRO A 34 -15.77 7.92 1.73
CA PRO A 34 -14.85 8.45 2.75
C PRO A 34 -14.85 9.97 2.86
N GLU A 35 -15.30 10.69 1.83
CA GLU A 35 -15.42 12.15 1.81
C GLU A 35 -16.63 12.63 2.63
N LEU A 36 -17.58 11.72 2.90
CA LEU A 36 -18.77 12.02 3.69
C LEU A 36 -18.43 12.01 5.20
N PRO A 37 -19.04 12.90 6.00
CA PRO A 37 -18.88 12.90 7.44
C PRO A 37 -19.48 11.62 8.06
N GLY A 38 -18.92 11.19 9.19
CA GLY A 38 -19.34 10.00 9.92
C GLY A 38 -18.32 8.87 9.88
N GLU A 39 -18.63 7.76 10.54
CA GLU A 39 -17.80 6.55 10.56
C GLU A 39 -17.80 5.88 9.18
N ASN A 40 -16.62 5.46 8.72
CA ASN A 40 -16.49 4.84 7.41
C ASN A 40 -15.41 3.74 7.46
N ARG A 41 -15.87 2.49 7.41
CA ARG A 41 -15.02 1.31 7.45
C ARG A 41 -13.94 1.29 6.36
N LEU A 42 -14.24 1.83 5.17
CA LEU A 42 -13.28 1.91 4.07
C LEU A 42 -12.20 2.95 4.35
N ARG A 43 -12.58 4.12 4.89
CA ARG A 43 -11.63 5.16 5.32
C ARG A 43 -10.69 4.62 6.40
N ASP A 44 -11.23 3.93 7.39
CA ASP A 44 -10.45 3.41 8.51
C ASP A 44 -9.49 2.30 8.04
N ALA A 45 -9.94 1.42 7.14
CA ALA A 45 -9.09 0.41 6.53
C ALA A 45 -7.98 1.02 5.65
N GLN A 46 -8.29 2.10 4.91
CA GLN A 46 -7.30 2.83 4.12
C GLN A 46 -6.25 3.50 5.02
N ALA A 47 -6.68 4.18 6.08
CA ALA A 47 -5.78 4.83 7.02
C ALA A 47 -4.84 3.83 7.72
N ALA A 48 -5.33 2.63 8.03
CA ALA A 48 -4.51 1.54 8.58
C ALA A 48 -3.44 1.07 7.58
N LEU A 49 -3.79 0.97 6.29
CA LEU A 49 -2.83 0.65 5.24
C LEU A 49 -1.79 1.76 5.07
N ASP A 50 -2.21 3.01 5.00
CA ASP A 50 -1.33 4.17 4.85
C ASP A 50 -0.34 4.26 6.02
N THR A 51 -0.80 3.99 7.24
CA THR A 51 0.05 3.91 8.44
C THR A 51 1.09 2.80 8.31
N ALA A 52 0.68 1.58 7.96
CA ALA A 52 1.60 0.45 7.80
C ALA A 52 2.65 0.70 6.70
N VAL A 53 2.25 1.33 5.58
CA VAL A 53 3.16 1.71 4.49
C VAL A 53 4.14 2.79 4.96
N SER A 54 3.66 3.84 5.62
CA SER A 54 4.50 4.91 6.16
C SER A 54 5.54 4.36 7.13
N GLU A 55 5.13 3.50 8.07
CA GLU A 55 6.05 2.84 9.00
C GLU A 55 7.07 1.96 8.30
N ALA A 56 6.64 1.18 7.30
CA ALA A 56 7.53 0.31 6.53
C ALA A 56 8.60 1.11 5.78
N TYR A 57 8.24 2.23 5.16
CA TYR A 57 9.20 3.13 4.52
C TYR A 57 10.14 3.77 5.56
N ARG A 58 9.62 4.21 6.71
CA ARG A 58 10.39 4.95 7.73
C ARG A 58 11.34 4.07 8.57
N TYR A 59 11.04 2.77 8.72
CA TYR A 59 11.79 1.84 9.57
C TYR A 59 13.27 1.70 9.17
N GLY A 60 13.61 1.83 7.88
CA GLY A 60 14.97 1.71 7.35
C GLY A 60 15.65 3.03 6.99
N LEU A 61 14.99 4.17 7.19
CA LEU A 61 15.51 5.46 6.75
C LEU A 61 16.41 6.13 7.79
N PRO A 62 17.47 6.80 7.34
CA PRO A 62 18.19 7.79 8.14
C PRO A 62 17.24 8.78 8.81
N ARG A 63 17.60 9.25 10.01
CA ARG A 63 16.73 10.11 10.84
C ARG A 63 16.30 11.39 10.11
N ASP A 64 17.21 12.00 9.37
CA ASP A 64 16.98 13.18 8.54
C ASP A 64 15.90 12.98 7.48
N LEU A 65 15.77 11.77 6.92
CA LEU A 65 14.70 11.43 5.97
C LEU A 65 13.42 10.96 6.68
N ARG A 66 13.56 10.32 7.84
CA ARG A 66 12.44 9.79 8.62
C ARG A 66 11.49 10.88 9.11
N ASP A 67 11.98 12.07 9.40
CA ASP A 67 11.16 13.15 9.97
C ASP A 67 10.58 14.07 8.89
N LEU A 68 10.79 13.76 7.60
CA LEU A 68 10.23 14.53 6.49
C LEU A 68 8.73 14.31 6.32
N GLU A 69 8.06 15.38 5.90
CA GLU A 69 6.70 15.32 5.35
C GLU A 69 6.66 14.40 4.12
N PRO A 70 5.54 13.71 3.84
CA PRO A 70 5.47 12.68 2.81
C PRO A 70 5.99 13.11 1.43
N LEU A 71 5.64 14.32 0.96
CA LEU A 71 6.11 14.82 -0.33
C LEU A 71 7.61 15.10 -0.36
N ALA A 72 8.16 15.65 0.73
CA ALA A 72 9.60 15.91 0.84
C ALA A 72 10.39 14.59 0.92
N LEU A 73 9.85 13.59 1.64
CA LEU A 73 10.41 12.25 1.69
C LEU A 73 10.45 11.62 0.29
N LEU A 74 9.34 11.64 -0.45
CA LEU A 74 9.27 11.07 -1.81
C LEU A 74 10.26 11.76 -2.76
N LEU A 75 10.37 13.09 -2.70
CA LEU A 75 11.33 13.84 -3.50
C LEU A 75 12.77 13.44 -3.17
N ALA A 76 13.11 13.35 -1.88
CA ALA A 76 14.45 12.95 -1.44
C ALA A 76 14.79 11.51 -1.88
N LEU A 77 13.84 10.58 -1.79
CA LEU A 77 14.01 9.21 -2.29
C LEU A 77 14.25 9.19 -3.79
N ASN A 78 13.48 9.95 -4.57
CA ASN A 78 13.66 10.05 -6.02
C ASN A 78 15.02 10.60 -6.41
N GLN A 79 15.51 11.64 -5.71
CA GLN A 79 16.85 12.19 -5.94
C GLN A 79 17.95 11.16 -5.65
N LYS A 80 17.81 10.38 -4.56
CA LYS A 80 18.76 9.31 -4.22
C LYS A 80 18.74 8.19 -5.24
N SER A 81 17.56 7.79 -5.74
CA SER A 81 17.44 6.82 -6.81
C SER A 81 18.09 7.33 -8.09
N ALA A 82 17.76 8.54 -8.55
CA ALA A 82 18.35 9.13 -9.76
C ALA A 82 19.89 9.23 -9.69
N ALA A 83 20.45 9.57 -8.52
CA ALA A 83 21.90 9.59 -8.32
C ALA A 83 22.51 8.18 -8.42
N ALA A 84 21.89 7.18 -7.77
CA ALA A 84 22.34 5.79 -7.85
C ALA A 84 22.29 5.23 -9.29
N GLU A 85 21.24 5.56 -10.02
CA GLU A 85 21.07 5.26 -11.45
C GLU A 85 22.18 5.89 -12.29
N GLY A 86 22.48 7.18 -12.06
CA GLY A 86 23.55 7.90 -12.76
C GLY A 86 24.95 7.32 -12.51
N GLU A 87 25.16 6.69 -11.36
CA GLU A 87 26.38 5.95 -11.02
C GLU A 87 26.39 4.50 -11.54
N GLY A 88 25.31 4.06 -12.21
CA GLY A 88 25.17 2.69 -12.73
C GLY A 88 24.89 1.65 -11.64
N ARG A 89 24.46 2.05 -10.45
CA ARG A 89 24.07 1.11 -9.37
C ARG A 89 22.69 0.52 -9.65
N ALA A 90 22.50 -0.73 -9.25
CA ALA A 90 21.20 -1.38 -9.34
C ALA A 90 20.20 -0.75 -8.35
N ILE A 91 19.00 -0.46 -8.84
CA ILE A 91 17.88 0.05 -8.05
C ILE A 91 16.82 -1.03 -7.89
N ALA A 92 16.18 -1.07 -6.72
CA ALA A 92 15.05 -1.94 -6.47
C ALA A 92 13.87 -1.54 -7.38
N GLY A 93 13.48 -2.44 -8.28
CA GLY A 93 12.34 -2.27 -9.15
C GLY A 93 11.00 -2.40 -8.42
N PRO A 94 9.88 -2.17 -9.14
CA PRO A 94 8.55 -2.38 -8.59
C PRO A 94 8.33 -3.86 -8.27
N GLY A 95 7.61 -4.14 -7.18
CA GLY A 95 7.22 -5.50 -6.79
C GLY A 95 7.64 -5.85 -5.38
N LEU A 96 7.62 -7.15 -5.09
CA LEU A 96 8.03 -7.67 -3.80
C LEU A 96 9.56 -7.55 -3.69
N PRO A 97 10.10 -6.97 -2.60
CA PRO A 97 11.54 -6.94 -2.39
C PRO A 97 12.10 -8.36 -2.33
N ALA A 98 13.35 -8.55 -2.78
CA ALA A 98 14.01 -9.87 -2.78
C ALA A 98 14.03 -10.55 -1.41
N CYS A 99 14.01 -9.80 -0.31
CA CYS A 99 13.96 -10.36 1.05
C CYS A 99 12.59 -10.98 1.42
N CYS A 100 11.57 -10.75 0.61
CA CYS A 100 10.21 -11.27 0.79
C CYS A 100 9.84 -12.29 -0.29
N ASP A 101 10.69 -12.50 -1.29
CA ASP A 101 10.41 -13.40 -2.41
C ASP A 101 10.28 -14.87 -1.95
N GLY A 102 9.32 -15.59 -2.53
CA GLY A 102 8.99 -16.97 -2.16
C GLY A 102 8.28 -17.18 -0.82
N ASP A 103 8.06 -16.12 -0.04
CA ASP A 103 7.34 -16.21 1.23
C ASP A 103 5.82 -16.09 1.02
N GLY A 104 5.12 -17.21 1.19
CA GLY A 104 3.67 -17.31 1.01
C GLY A 104 2.85 -16.37 1.89
N ARG A 105 3.43 -15.77 2.95
CA ARG A 105 2.76 -14.76 3.79
C ARG A 105 2.43 -13.46 3.05
N PHE A 106 3.10 -13.20 1.92
CA PHE A 106 2.85 -12.03 1.07
C PHE A 106 1.89 -12.31 -0.09
N CYS A 107 1.42 -13.55 -0.21
CA CYS A 107 0.48 -13.98 -1.23
C CYS A 107 -0.88 -14.27 -0.61
N SER A 108 -1.95 -13.95 -1.34
CA SER A 108 -3.34 -14.23 -0.94
C SER A 108 -4.12 -14.83 -2.10
N ASP A 109 -5.09 -15.69 -1.77
CA ASP A 109 -5.94 -16.38 -2.75
C ASP A 109 -7.13 -15.54 -3.24
N ASP A 110 -7.21 -14.27 -2.81
CA ASP A 110 -8.29 -13.31 -3.11
C ASP A 110 -8.13 -12.63 -4.48
N CYS A 111 -7.42 -13.28 -5.41
CA CYS A 111 -7.24 -12.80 -6.77
C CYS A 111 -8.55 -12.82 -7.55
N LEU A 112 -8.72 -11.85 -8.47
CA LEU A 112 -9.84 -11.86 -9.39
C LEU A 112 -9.73 -13.09 -10.30
N ARG A 113 -10.72 -13.98 -10.23
CA ARG A 113 -10.84 -15.13 -11.13
C ARG A 113 -11.74 -14.75 -12.29
N MET A 114 -11.30 -15.05 -13.50
CA MET A 114 -12.19 -14.95 -14.66
C MET A 114 -13.32 -15.98 -14.51
N PRO A 115 -14.57 -15.63 -14.82
CA PRO A 115 -15.64 -16.61 -14.85
C PRO A 115 -15.29 -17.70 -15.87
N ALA A 116 -15.62 -18.96 -15.55
CA ALA A 116 -15.50 -20.04 -16.51
C ALA A 116 -16.41 -19.74 -17.71
N ALA A 117 -15.89 -19.98 -18.92
CA ALA A 117 -16.61 -19.77 -20.18
C ALA A 117 -17.83 -20.68 -20.31
#